data_AF-A0A2M8AWN2-F1
#
_entry.id   AF-A0A2M8AWN2-F1
#
_cell.length_a   1.000
_cell.length_b   1.000
_cell.length_c   1.000
_cell.angle_alpha   90.00
_cell.angle_beta   90.00
_cell.angle_gamma   90.00
#
_symmetry.space_group_name_H-M   'P 1'
#
loop_
_entity.id
_entity.type
_entity.pdbx_description
1 polymer ?
#
loop_
_entity_poly.entity_id
_entity_poly.type
_entity_poly.pdbx_seq_one_letter_code
_entity_poly.pdbx_strand_id
1 'polypeptide(L)'
;MSRKSKEISEAIKQVIQTMMDRVMNKVLYDDPFISENHRAGKPLYAALVPDEIFKGSHFERRFVTPFGGVWEKLAQVAAIKGLGKCELGKTIIGTIPQERLRRIQEVLNKLEHPEKDKKRIKPNWDEELKYILDCNGELIPVTVVCDVFAEDLTNNKKYSFEIKSPLPNSDITKVSKEKILKLHAMVPLQVNSAYFVLPYNPYNKKTDYKWSFPFRWFNMTEDKAVLIGDEFWDFIGGKGTYQLFISEINKLGKDYRERIYKE
;
A
#
# COMPACT_ATOMS: atom_id res chain seq x y z
N MET A 1 10.67 17.44 21.10
CA MET A 1 9.74 17.15 19.99
C MET A 1 9.28 18.46 19.38
N SER A 2 9.34 18.61 18.05
CA SER A 2 8.79 19.79 17.36
C SER A 2 7.26 19.84 17.48
N ARG A 3 6.65 21.03 17.34
CA ARG A 3 5.18 21.19 17.32
C ARG A 3 4.52 20.30 16.25
N LYS A 4 5.11 20.23 15.05
CA LYS A 4 4.67 19.36 13.96
C LYS A 4 4.66 17.88 14.37
N SER A 5 5.71 17.42 15.05
CA SER A 5 5.80 16.02 15.50
C SER A 5 4.73 15.66 16.52
N LYS A 6 4.33 16.59 17.41
CA LYS A 6 3.23 16.36 18.35
C LYS A 6 1.88 16.26 17.65
N GLU A 7 1.59 17.17 16.72
CA GLU A 7 0.33 17.15 15.95
C GLU A 7 0.20 15.88 15.10
N ILE A 8 1.29 15.42 14.47
CA ILE A 8 1.33 14.14 13.75
C ILE A 8 1.04 12.99 14.73
N SER A 9 1.72 12.95 15.87
CA SER A 9 1.55 11.93 16.91
C SER A 9 0.09 11.80 17.38
N GLU A 10 -0.57 12.91 17.67
CA GLU A 10 -1.96 12.93 18.12
C GLU A 10 -2.93 12.44 17.04
N ALA A 11 -2.74 12.87 15.79
CA ALA A 11 -3.57 12.43 14.67
C ALA A 11 -3.40 10.93 14.38
N ILE A 12 -2.15 10.41 14.41
CA ILE A 12 -1.87 8.97 14.29
C ILE A 12 -2.61 8.21 15.38
N LYS A 13 -2.48 8.67 16.63
CA LYS A 13 -3.10 8.05 17.78
C LYS A 13 -4.61 7.93 17.59
N GLN A 14 -5.25 9.01 17.16
CA GLN A 14 -6.70 9.06 16.92
C GLN A 14 -7.15 8.07 15.82
N VAL A 15 -6.43 8.01 14.70
CA VAL A 15 -6.75 7.09 13.60
C VAL A 15 -6.67 5.63 14.07
N ILE A 16 -5.60 5.27 14.77
CA ILE A 16 -5.40 3.90 15.28
C ILE A 16 -6.43 3.55 16.35
N GLN A 17 -6.67 4.43 17.31
CA GLN A 17 -7.67 4.21 18.37
C GLN A 17 -9.07 3.98 17.78
N THR A 18 -9.48 4.85 16.84
CA THR A 18 -10.78 4.72 16.16
C THR A 18 -10.92 3.37 15.44
N MET A 19 -9.84 2.91 14.79
CA MET A 19 -9.82 1.59 14.15
C MET A 19 -9.92 0.47 15.17
N MET A 20 -9.11 0.51 16.23
CA MET A 20 -9.07 -0.53 17.25
C MET A 20 -10.38 -0.65 18.02
N ASP A 21 -10.99 0.47 18.41
CA ASP A 21 -12.29 0.47 19.10
C ASP A 21 -13.38 -0.12 18.21
N ARG A 22 -13.35 0.17 16.90
CA ARG A 22 -14.27 -0.45 15.94
C ARG A 22 -14.03 -1.95 15.81
N VAL A 23 -12.79 -2.41 15.81
CA VAL A 23 -12.48 -3.86 15.80
C VAL A 23 -13.00 -4.52 17.07
N MET A 24 -12.75 -3.94 18.24
CA MET A 24 -13.23 -4.46 19.53
C MET A 24 -14.76 -4.55 19.54
N ASN A 25 -15.47 -3.48 19.19
CA ASN A 25 -16.93 -3.51 19.13
C ASN A 25 -17.46 -4.58 18.18
N LYS A 26 -16.80 -4.75 17.03
CA LYS A 26 -17.20 -5.75 16.05
C LYS A 26 -17.06 -7.18 16.59
N VAL A 27 -15.94 -7.50 17.24
CA VAL A 27 -15.69 -8.87 17.73
C VAL A 27 -16.37 -9.19 19.06
N LEU A 28 -16.77 -8.16 19.82
CA LEU A 28 -17.49 -8.33 21.09
C LEU A 28 -19.01 -8.36 20.91
N TYR A 29 -19.56 -7.54 20.00
CA TYR A 29 -21.00 -7.29 19.93
C TYR A 29 -21.61 -7.56 18.57
N ASP A 30 -21.05 -7.03 17.48
CA ASP A 30 -21.72 -7.06 16.17
C ASP A 30 -21.58 -8.41 15.45
N ASP A 31 -20.41 -9.04 15.59
CA ASP A 31 -19.98 -10.24 14.88
C ASP A 31 -19.04 -11.06 15.79
N PRO A 32 -19.52 -11.54 16.95
CA PRO A 32 -18.71 -12.35 17.86
C PRO A 32 -18.50 -13.76 17.30
N PHE A 33 -17.39 -14.38 17.70
CA PHE A 33 -17.15 -15.79 17.36
C PHE A 33 -18.06 -16.69 18.21
N ILE A 34 -18.97 -17.39 17.54
CA ILE A 34 -19.90 -18.36 18.16
C ILE A 34 -19.52 -19.76 17.67
N SER A 35 -19.08 -20.62 18.58
CA SER A 35 -18.55 -21.96 18.27
C SER A 35 -19.59 -22.84 17.58
N GLU A 36 -20.86 -22.78 17.98
CA GLU A 36 -21.95 -23.55 17.39
C GLU A 36 -22.15 -23.17 15.92
N ASN A 37 -22.19 -21.87 15.62
CA ASN A 37 -22.32 -21.36 14.24
C ASN A 37 -21.12 -21.76 13.39
N HIS A 38 -19.91 -21.72 13.96
CA HIS A 38 -18.71 -22.17 13.29
C HIS A 38 -18.77 -23.67 12.94
N ARG A 39 -19.10 -24.51 13.91
CA ARG A 39 -19.24 -25.97 13.74
C ARG A 39 -20.30 -26.33 12.72
N ALA A 40 -21.45 -25.65 12.74
CA ALA A 40 -22.53 -25.88 11.79
C ALA A 40 -22.16 -25.42 10.37
N GLY A 41 -21.52 -24.25 10.22
CA GLY A 41 -21.15 -23.70 8.92
C GLY A 41 -19.90 -24.31 8.29
N LYS A 42 -19.04 -24.94 9.09
CA LYS A 42 -17.76 -25.53 8.67
C LYS A 42 -17.48 -26.88 9.35
N PRO A 43 -18.38 -27.88 9.21
CA PRO A 43 -18.33 -29.11 10.00
C PRO A 43 -17.05 -29.92 9.81
N LEU A 44 -16.51 -29.96 8.58
CA LEU A 44 -15.27 -30.68 8.29
C LEU A 44 -14.05 -30.05 8.97
N TYR A 45 -13.98 -28.72 9.00
CA TYR A 45 -12.85 -28.01 9.62
C TYR A 45 -12.94 -28.03 11.14
N ALA A 46 -14.15 -27.86 11.69
CA ALA A 46 -14.39 -27.89 13.11
C ALA A 46 -14.17 -29.28 13.75
N ALA A 47 -14.29 -30.35 12.95
CA ALA A 47 -13.94 -31.70 13.40
C ALA A 47 -12.43 -31.94 13.51
N LEU A 48 -11.61 -31.15 12.81
CA LEU A 48 -10.17 -31.36 12.68
C LEU A 48 -9.33 -30.39 13.51
N VAL A 49 -9.81 -29.15 13.70
CA VAL A 49 -9.04 -28.06 14.31
C VAL A 49 -9.85 -27.43 15.45
N PRO A 50 -9.23 -27.19 16.63
CA PRO A 50 -9.92 -26.60 17.78
C PRO A 50 -10.50 -25.22 17.50
N ASP A 51 -11.61 -24.90 18.16
CA ASP A 51 -12.31 -23.62 18.01
C ASP A 51 -11.43 -22.42 18.40
N GLU A 52 -10.46 -22.59 19.30
CA GLU A 52 -9.53 -21.53 19.72
C GLU A 52 -8.70 -21.00 18.55
N ILE A 53 -8.28 -21.89 17.64
CA ILE A 53 -7.51 -21.51 16.44
C ILE A 53 -8.41 -20.70 15.50
N PHE A 54 -9.67 -21.11 15.32
CA PHE A 54 -10.62 -20.38 14.49
C PHE A 54 -11.09 -19.08 15.12
N LYS A 55 -11.20 -19.00 16.45
CA LYS A 55 -11.45 -17.75 17.18
C LYS A 55 -10.31 -16.75 16.93
N GLY A 56 -9.06 -17.22 17.02
CA GLY A 56 -7.89 -16.41 16.68
C GLY A 56 -7.88 -15.91 15.24
N SER A 57 -8.09 -16.82 14.26
CA SER A 57 -8.19 -16.45 12.84
C SER A 57 -9.38 -15.51 12.54
N HIS A 58 -10.50 -15.72 13.23
CA HIS A 58 -11.68 -14.88 13.13
C HIS A 58 -11.37 -13.45 13.56
N PHE A 59 -10.70 -13.28 14.70
CA PHE A 59 -10.23 -11.97 15.19
C PHE A 59 -9.23 -11.35 14.22
N GLU A 60 -8.18 -12.09 13.84
CA GLU A 60 -7.12 -11.61 12.94
C GLU A 60 -7.70 -11.01 11.67
N ARG A 61 -8.65 -11.69 11.03
CA ARG A 61 -9.30 -11.19 9.81
C ARG A 61 -10.00 -9.84 10.02
N ARG A 62 -10.70 -9.64 11.14
CA ARG A 62 -11.34 -8.35 11.48
C ARG A 62 -10.31 -7.28 11.81
N PHE A 63 -9.17 -7.67 12.38
CA PHE A 63 -8.08 -6.76 12.70
C PHE A 63 -7.32 -6.29 11.46
N VAL A 64 -6.93 -7.19 10.56
CA VAL A 64 -6.06 -6.85 9.40
C VAL A 64 -6.82 -6.16 8.26
N THR A 65 -8.09 -6.51 8.03
CA THR A 65 -8.85 -6.01 6.87
C THR A 65 -9.00 -4.48 6.84
N PRO A 66 -9.32 -3.80 7.95
CA PRO A 66 -9.43 -2.34 7.99
C PRO A 66 -8.12 -1.61 7.66
N PHE A 67 -6.96 -2.27 7.80
CA PHE A 67 -5.67 -1.59 7.67
C PHE A 67 -5.43 -1.01 6.27
N GLY A 68 -6.05 -1.55 5.22
CA GLY A 68 -5.98 -0.94 3.88
C GLY A 68 -6.29 0.56 3.90
N GLY A 69 -7.48 0.92 4.40
CA GLY A 69 -7.88 2.33 4.52
C GLY A 69 -7.22 3.08 5.69
N VAL A 70 -6.72 2.38 6.71
CA VAL A 70 -5.93 3.03 7.78
C VAL A 70 -4.60 3.52 7.24
N TRP A 71 -3.90 2.75 6.42
CA TRP A 71 -2.62 3.17 5.84
C TRP A 71 -2.77 4.43 5.00
N GLU A 72 -3.83 4.53 4.20
CA GLU A 72 -4.17 5.74 3.44
C GLU A 72 -4.41 6.96 4.36
N LYS A 73 -5.20 6.80 5.43
CA LYS A 73 -5.46 7.89 6.38
C LYS A 73 -4.19 8.35 7.11
N LEU A 74 -3.34 7.41 7.52
CA LEU A 74 -2.07 7.73 8.16
C LEU A 74 -1.13 8.44 7.17
N ALA A 75 -1.13 8.01 5.90
CA ALA A 75 -0.38 8.68 4.85
C ALA A 75 -0.90 10.12 4.62
N GLN A 76 -2.21 10.34 4.67
CA GLN A 76 -2.78 11.67 4.58
C GLN A 76 -2.31 12.59 5.71
N VAL A 77 -2.34 12.10 6.96
CA VAL A 77 -1.84 12.85 8.13
C VAL A 77 -0.37 13.23 7.94
N ALA A 78 0.47 12.28 7.55
CA ALA A 78 1.89 12.52 7.34
C ALA A 78 2.13 13.51 6.18
N ALA A 79 1.48 13.31 5.03
CA ALA A 79 1.63 14.16 3.85
C ALA A 79 1.15 15.60 4.06
N ILE A 80 0.04 15.84 4.77
CA ILE A 80 -0.42 17.20 5.09
C ILE A 80 0.63 17.96 5.91
N LYS A 81 1.31 17.27 6.84
CA LYS A 81 2.28 17.90 7.74
C LYS A 81 3.68 17.99 7.14
N GLY A 82 4.05 17.01 6.30
CA GLY A 82 5.35 16.92 5.64
C GLY A 82 5.42 17.70 4.33
N LEU A 83 4.47 17.47 3.42
CA LEU A 83 4.45 18.04 2.06
C LEU A 83 3.51 19.25 1.93
N GLY A 84 2.43 19.28 2.70
CA GLY A 84 1.54 20.44 2.83
C GLY A 84 0.10 20.18 2.39
N LYS A 85 -0.09 19.37 1.33
CA LYS A 85 -1.44 19.02 0.85
C LYS A 85 -1.53 17.54 0.50
N CYS A 86 -2.67 16.94 0.82
CA CYS A 86 -2.95 15.54 0.51
C CYS A 86 -4.44 15.32 0.21
N GLU A 87 -4.73 14.45 -0.75
CA GLU A 87 -6.07 14.02 -1.17
C GLU A 87 -6.07 12.50 -1.34
N LEU A 88 -7.06 11.81 -0.77
CA LEU A 88 -7.22 10.36 -0.88
C LEU A 88 -8.14 10.02 -2.05
N GLY A 89 -7.88 8.90 -2.72
CA GLY A 89 -8.74 8.43 -3.81
C GLY A 89 -8.82 9.41 -4.99
N LYS A 90 -7.80 10.25 -5.19
CA LYS A 90 -7.84 11.30 -6.20
C LYS A 90 -7.85 10.69 -7.60
N THR A 91 -8.80 11.14 -8.40
CA THR A 91 -8.87 10.84 -9.83
C THR A 91 -7.96 11.78 -10.61
N ILE A 92 -6.91 11.23 -11.21
CA ILE A 92 -5.99 11.95 -12.10
C ILE A 92 -6.43 11.68 -13.54
N ILE A 93 -6.79 12.75 -14.24
CA ILE A 93 -7.21 12.72 -15.65
C ILE A 93 -6.09 13.32 -16.47
N GLY A 94 -5.68 12.63 -17.53
CA GLY A 94 -4.66 13.11 -18.45
C GLY A 94 -4.79 12.45 -19.81
N THR A 95 -3.84 12.72 -20.68
CA THR A 95 -3.75 12.11 -22.01
C THR A 95 -2.47 11.33 -22.15
N ILE A 96 -2.52 10.18 -22.82
CA ILE A 96 -1.35 9.33 -23.08
C ILE A 96 -1.31 9.02 -24.58
N PRO A 97 -0.15 9.15 -25.26
CA PRO A 97 -0.01 8.67 -26.63
C PRO A 97 -0.37 7.18 -26.73
N GLN A 98 -1.21 6.82 -27.70
CA GLN A 98 -1.71 5.45 -27.89
C GLN A 98 -0.60 4.40 -27.89
N GLU A 99 0.52 4.71 -28.54
CA GLU A 99 1.66 3.81 -28.62
C GLU A 99 2.31 3.56 -27.24
N ARG A 100 2.30 4.53 -26.32
CA ARG A 100 2.77 4.31 -24.94
C ARG A 100 1.86 3.34 -24.20
N LEU A 101 0.54 3.41 -24.39
CA LEU A 101 -0.41 2.46 -23.82
C LEU A 101 -0.15 1.04 -24.33
N ARG A 102 0.08 0.90 -25.65
CA ARG A 102 0.44 -0.38 -26.26
C ARG A 102 1.74 -0.94 -25.65
N ARG A 103 2.77 -0.10 -25.50
CA ARG A 103 4.06 -0.49 -24.91
C ARG A 103 3.95 -0.85 -23.42
N ILE A 104 3.09 -0.19 -22.65
CA ILE A 104 2.80 -0.59 -21.26
C ILE A 104 2.27 -2.02 -21.23
N GLN A 105 1.27 -2.36 -22.06
CA GLN A 105 0.72 -3.71 -22.13
C GLN A 105 1.78 -4.73 -22.61
N GLU A 106 2.61 -4.35 -23.58
CA GLU A 106 3.71 -5.18 -24.06
C GLU A 106 4.71 -5.51 -22.94
N VAL A 107 5.12 -4.51 -22.14
CA VAL A 107 6.00 -4.70 -20.98
C VAL A 107 5.36 -5.64 -19.95
N LEU A 108 4.09 -5.41 -19.58
CA LEU A 108 3.40 -6.25 -18.61
C LEU A 108 3.28 -7.71 -19.09
N ASN A 109 2.93 -7.91 -20.36
CA ASN A 109 2.80 -9.25 -20.95
C ASN A 109 4.15 -9.99 -20.99
N LYS A 110 5.25 -9.30 -21.32
CA LYS A 110 6.61 -9.88 -21.30
C LYS A 110 7.04 -10.33 -19.90
N LEU A 111 6.65 -9.60 -18.86
CA LEU A 111 6.95 -9.96 -17.46
C LEU A 111 6.08 -11.13 -16.96
N GLU A 112 4.84 -11.21 -17.46
CA GLU A 112 3.89 -12.25 -17.09
C GLU A 112 4.22 -13.59 -17.73
N HIS A 113 4.44 -13.58 -19.04
CA HIS A 113 4.58 -14.75 -19.88
C HIS A 113 6.01 -14.85 -20.41
N PRO A 114 6.86 -15.71 -19.82
CA PRO A 114 8.18 -15.97 -20.39
C PRO A 114 8.04 -16.62 -21.76
N GLU A 115 8.89 -16.23 -22.71
CA GLU A 115 8.98 -16.91 -23.99
C GLU A 115 9.42 -18.36 -23.81
N LYS A 116 8.91 -19.24 -24.67
CA LYS A 116 9.26 -20.67 -24.66
C LYS A 116 10.79 -20.82 -24.76
N ASP A 117 11.35 -21.65 -23.90
CA ASP A 117 12.79 -21.96 -23.83
C ASP A 117 13.72 -20.79 -23.45
N LYS A 118 13.18 -19.64 -23.00
CA LYS A 118 13.97 -18.52 -22.47
C LYS A 118 13.81 -18.34 -20.97
N LYS A 119 14.84 -17.78 -20.33
CA LYS A 119 14.77 -17.38 -18.92
C LYS A 119 13.73 -16.27 -18.77
N ARG A 120 13.01 -16.29 -17.65
CA ARG A 120 12.06 -15.24 -17.29
C ARG A 120 12.77 -13.89 -17.24
N ILE A 121 12.17 -12.90 -17.90
CA ILE A 121 12.62 -11.51 -17.85
C ILE A 121 12.41 -10.98 -16.43
N LYS A 122 13.43 -10.32 -15.89
CA LYS A 122 13.34 -9.62 -14.61
C LYS A 122 12.87 -8.17 -14.86
N PRO A 123 12.04 -7.62 -13.97
CA PRO A 123 11.64 -6.21 -14.08
C PRO A 123 12.85 -5.29 -13.94
N ASN A 124 12.85 -4.23 -14.75
CA ASN A 124 13.83 -3.15 -14.69
C ASN A 124 13.11 -1.83 -14.96
N TRP A 125 12.82 -1.09 -13.89
CA TRP A 125 11.99 0.11 -13.98
C TRP A 125 12.50 1.14 -14.99
N ASP A 126 13.82 1.40 -15.02
CA ASP A 126 14.39 2.46 -15.85
C ASP A 126 14.39 2.09 -17.33
N GLU A 127 14.72 0.84 -17.68
CA GLU A 127 14.69 0.35 -19.06
C GLU A 127 13.26 0.31 -19.61
N GLU A 128 12.32 -0.20 -18.82
CA GLU A 128 10.92 -0.28 -19.19
C GLU A 128 10.32 1.11 -19.41
N LEU A 129 10.57 2.04 -18.48
CA LEU A 129 10.04 3.40 -18.59
C LEU A 129 10.66 4.13 -19.78
N LYS A 130 11.97 3.99 -20.00
CA LYS A 130 12.63 4.54 -21.19
C LYS A 130 11.99 4.01 -22.48
N TYR A 131 11.79 2.71 -22.57
CA TYR A 131 11.13 2.08 -23.72
C TYR A 131 9.70 2.59 -23.93
N ILE A 132 8.92 2.74 -22.86
CA ILE A 132 7.55 3.25 -22.94
C ILE A 132 7.51 4.70 -23.41
N LEU A 133 8.44 5.55 -22.95
CA LEU A 133 8.45 6.97 -23.27
C LEU A 133 9.01 7.30 -24.66
N ASP A 134 9.80 6.40 -25.25
CA ASP A 134 10.44 6.56 -26.56
C ASP A 134 9.48 6.34 -27.75
N CYS A 135 8.31 6.97 -27.68
CA CYS A 135 7.34 7.06 -28.76
C CYS A 135 6.39 8.22 -28.57
N ASN A 136 5.79 8.60 -29.69
CA ASN A 136 4.69 9.55 -29.81
C ASN A 136 3.52 8.85 -30.51
N GLY A 137 2.38 9.51 -30.55
CA GLY A 137 1.17 9.00 -31.16
C GLY A 137 -0.03 9.86 -30.80
N GLU A 138 -1.20 9.44 -31.26
CA GLU A 138 -2.46 10.10 -30.94
C GLU A 138 -2.70 10.09 -29.42
N LEU A 139 -3.09 11.24 -28.88
CA LEU A 139 -3.35 11.40 -27.46
C LEU A 139 -4.73 10.84 -27.10
N ILE A 140 -4.75 9.82 -26.25
CA ILE A 140 -5.97 9.19 -25.77
C ILE A 140 -6.21 9.64 -24.31
N PRO A 141 -7.44 10.02 -23.94
CA PRO A 141 -7.78 10.34 -22.56
C PRO A 141 -7.69 9.09 -21.67
N VAL A 142 -7.03 9.23 -20.53
CA VAL A 142 -6.82 8.16 -19.54
C VAL A 142 -7.06 8.70 -18.15
N THR A 143 -7.70 7.88 -17.33
CA THR A 143 -8.00 8.17 -15.94
C THR A 143 -7.32 7.16 -15.03
N VAL A 144 -6.66 7.65 -13.98
CA VAL A 144 -6.05 6.82 -12.93
C VAL A 144 -6.53 7.31 -11.58
N VAL A 145 -7.10 6.41 -10.78
CA VAL A 145 -7.41 6.67 -9.36
C VAL A 145 -6.24 6.19 -8.52
N CYS A 146 -5.66 7.12 -7.77
CA CYS A 146 -4.56 6.85 -6.84
C CYS A 146 -5.07 6.79 -5.40
N ASP A 147 -4.45 5.93 -4.58
CA ASP A 147 -4.81 5.79 -3.18
C ASP A 147 -4.50 7.08 -2.40
N VAL A 148 -3.31 7.65 -2.63
CA VAL A 148 -2.86 8.91 -2.02
C VAL A 148 -2.23 9.83 -3.06
N PHE A 149 -2.74 11.06 -3.18
CA PHE A 149 -2.11 12.14 -3.92
C PHE A 149 -1.60 13.21 -2.96
N ALA A 150 -0.35 13.64 -3.12
CA ALA A 150 0.24 14.69 -2.29
C ALA A 150 0.88 15.79 -3.14
N GLU A 151 0.81 17.03 -2.64
CA GLU A 151 1.52 18.18 -3.22
C GLU A 151 2.51 18.70 -2.19
N ASP A 152 3.79 18.71 -2.58
CA ASP A 152 4.87 19.41 -1.88
C ASP A 152 4.79 20.89 -2.24
N LEU A 153 4.21 21.67 -1.34
CA LEU A 153 4.01 23.11 -1.52
C LEU A 153 5.33 23.89 -1.45
N THR A 154 6.38 23.31 -0.89
CA THR A 154 7.71 23.96 -0.78
C THR A 154 8.45 23.88 -2.11
N ASN A 155 8.44 22.71 -2.75
CA ASN A 155 9.17 22.46 -3.99
C ASN A 155 8.27 22.48 -5.25
N ASN A 156 6.97 22.75 -5.08
CA ASN A 156 5.96 22.72 -6.15
C ASN A 156 5.96 21.39 -6.93
N LYS A 157 5.97 20.27 -6.21
CA LYS A 157 5.95 18.91 -6.79
C LYS A 157 4.70 18.15 -6.39
N LYS A 158 4.19 17.33 -7.30
CA LYS A 158 3.01 16.49 -7.13
C LYS A 158 3.41 15.02 -7.17
N TYR A 159 2.89 14.23 -6.24
CA TYR A 159 3.20 12.81 -6.11
C TYR A 159 1.93 11.97 -6.01
N SER A 160 2.02 10.75 -6.51
CA SER A 160 0.98 9.72 -6.37
C SER A 160 1.57 8.50 -5.69
N PHE A 161 0.85 7.91 -4.74
CA PHE A 161 1.25 6.70 -4.05
C PHE A 161 0.13 5.66 -4.12
N GLU A 162 0.47 4.48 -4.62
CA GLU A 162 -0.40 3.31 -4.64
C GLU A 162 0.03 2.39 -3.49
N ILE A 163 -0.74 2.40 -2.39
CA ILE A 163 -0.42 1.70 -1.15
C ILE A 163 -1.03 0.30 -1.19
N LYS A 164 -0.23 -0.72 -0.89
CA LYS A 164 -0.69 -2.11 -0.77
C LYS A 164 -0.21 -2.77 0.51
N SER A 165 -0.82 -3.90 0.85
CA SER A 165 -0.39 -4.70 1.99
C SER A 165 1.07 -5.15 1.80
N PRO A 166 1.85 -5.37 2.88
CA PRO A 166 3.27 -5.71 2.79
C PRO A 166 3.60 -6.99 2.02
N LEU A 167 2.61 -7.90 1.92
CA LEU A 167 2.71 -9.17 1.21
C LEU A 167 1.65 -9.18 0.09
N PRO A 168 1.77 -8.32 -0.93
CA PRO A 168 0.76 -8.21 -1.97
C PRO A 168 0.79 -9.44 -2.88
N ASN A 169 -0.36 -9.77 -3.45
CA ASN A 169 -0.44 -10.80 -4.50
C ASN A 169 0.05 -10.26 -5.85
N SER A 170 0.38 -11.18 -6.75
CA SER A 170 0.90 -10.85 -8.09
C SER A 170 -0.08 -9.96 -8.86
N ASP A 171 -1.36 -10.30 -8.92
CA ASP A 171 -2.34 -9.58 -9.76
C ASP A 171 -2.56 -8.14 -9.30
N ILE A 172 -2.60 -7.94 -7.98
CA ILE A 172 -2.67 -6.61 -7.37
C ILE A 172 -1.43 -5.79 -7.75
N THR A 173 -0.25 -6.41 -7.70
CA THR A 173 1.01 -5.74 -8.04
C THR A 173 1.08 -5.37 -9.53
N LYS A 174 0.57 -6.24 -10.43
CA LYS A 174 0.44 -5.96 -11.86
C LYS A 174 -0.40 -4.70 -12.11
N VAL A 175 -1.58 -4.65 -11.50
CA VAL A 175 -2.51 -3.51 -11.63
C VAL A 175 -1.87 -2.23 -11.11
N SER A 176 -1.18 -2.29 -9.97
CA SER A 176 -0.43 -1.15 -9.44
C SER A 176 0.67 -0.68 -10.39
N LYS A 177 1.46 -1.59 -10.98
CA LYS A 177 2.48 -1.24 -11.97
C LYS A 177 1.88 -0.55 -13.19
N GLU A 178 0.78 -1.06 -13.72
CA GLU A 178 0.09 -0.46 -14.86
C GLU A 178 -0.36 0.98 -14.55
N LYS A 179 -0.98 1.21 -13.39
CA LYS A 179 -1.40 2.56 -12.96
C LYS A 179 -0.21 3.53 -12.88
N ILE A 180 0.88 3.10 -12.24
CA ILE A 180 2.07 3.93 -12.06
C ILE A 180 2.73 4.25 -13.40
N LEU A 181 2.88 3.27 -14.29
CA LEU A 181 3.39 3.50 -15.64
C LEU A 181 2.52 4.46 -16.45
N LYS A 182 1.18 4.35 -16.35
CA LYS A 182 0.26 5.30 -16.99
C LYS A 182 0.50 6.73 -16.52
N LEU A 183 0.64 6.95 -15.21
CA LEU A 183 0.93 8.28 -14.65
C LEU A 183 2.23 8.86 -15.19
N HIS A 184 3.28 8.04 -15.31
CA HIS A 184 4.55 8.46 -15.89
C HIS A 184 4.51 8.66 -17.42
N ALA A 185 3.56 8.02 -18.11
CA ALA A 185 3.40 8.13 -19.57
C ALA A 185 2.52 9.30 -20.03
N MET A 186 1.83 9.99 -19.12
CA MET A 186 0.96 11.13 -19.41
C MET A 186 1.71 12.32 -20.04
N VAL A 187 1.04 13.00 -20.96
CA VAL A 187 1.52 14.22 -21.63
C VAL A 187 0.39 15.26 -21.61
N PRO A 188 0.58 16.42 -20.94
CA PRO A 188 1.67 16.72 -20.01
C PRO A 188 1.60 15.85 -18.76
N LEU A 189 2.72 15.76 -18.02
CA LEU A 189 2.78 15.06 -16.74
C LEU A 189 1.82 15.71 -15.73
N GLN A 190 0.97 14.88 -15.11
CA GLN A 190 0.05 15.32 -14.05
C GLN A 190 0.67 15.22 -12.66
N VAL A 191 1.64 14.34 -12.49
CA VAL A 191 2.46 14.15 -11.29
C VAL A 191 3.93 14.12 -11.67
N ASN A 192 4.79 14.59 -10.76
CA ASN A 192 6.24 14.51 -10.94
C ASN A 192 6.76 13.09 -10.75
N SER A 193 6.13 12.29 -9.88
CA SER A 193 6.46 10.87 -9.69
C SER A 193 5.27 10.11 -9.12
N ALA A 194 5.21 8.81 -9.43
CA ALA A 194 4.26 7.88 -8.85
C ALA A 194 5.00 6.67 -8.25
N TYR A 195 4.53 6.15 -7.12
CA TYR A 195 5.22 5.11 -6.37
C TYR A 195 4.31 3.95 -6.00
N PHE A 196 4.89 2.73 -6.05
CA PHE A 196 4.35 1.54 -5.42
C PHE A 196 4.82 1.51 -3.96
N VAL A 197 3.87 1.44 -3.03
CA VAL A 197 4.17 1.63 -1.61
C VAL A 197 3.75 0.43 -0.78
N LEU A 198 4.67 -0.03 0.05
CA LEU A 198 4.39 -0.96 1.14
C LEU A 198 4.58 -0.23 2.49
N PRO A 199 3.59 -0.26 3.40
CA PRO A 199 3.62 0.53 4.64
C PRO A 199 4.69 0.05 5.63
N TYR A 200 5.15 -1.19 5.54
CA TYR A 200 6.27 -1.71 6.31
C TYR A 200 6.87 -2.94 5.63
N ASN A 201 8.05 -3.36 6.09
CA ASN A 201 8.72 -4.55 5.62
C ASN A 201 8.68 -5.65 6.69
N PRO A 202 8.03 -6.80 6.44
CA PRO A 202 8.02 -7.92 7.38
C PRO A 202 9.38 -8.63 7.50
N TYR A 203 10.37 -8.26 6.68
CA TYR A 203 11.73 -8.78 6.65
C TYR A 203 12.78 -7.79 7.16
N ASN A 204 12.36 -6.72 7.84
CA ASN A 204 13.21 -5.62 8.33
C ASN A 204 13.70 -4.67 7.22
N LYS A 205 14.90 -4.88 6.67
CA LYS A 205 15.48 -3.92 5.71
C LYS A 205 14.94 -4.16 4.31
N LYS A 206 14.79 -3.11 3.50
CA LYS A 206 14.34 -3.22 2.09
C LYS A 206 15.12 -4.27 1.31
N THR A 207 16.44 -4.32 1.47
CA THR A 207 17.34 -5.32 0.84
C THR A 207 16.98 -6.77 1.18
N ASP A 208 16.31 -6.99 2.30
CA ASP A 208 15.94 -8.31 2.81
C ASP A 208 14.51 -8.71 2.40
N TYR A 209 13.79 -7.83 1.68
CA TYR A 209 12.45 -8.11 1.20
C TYR A 209 12.45 -9.32 0.27
N LYS A 210 11.71 -10.38 0.63
CA LYS A 210 11.78 -11.69 -0.07
C LYS A 210 10.42 -12.30 -0.41
N TRP A 211 9.35 -11.51 -0.33
CA TRP A 211 8.03 -11.97 -0.75
C TRP A 211 7.97 -12.05 -2.27
N SER A 212 7.85 -13.27 -2.81
CA SER A 212 8.19 -13.56 -4.22
C SER A 212 7.20 -13.01 -5.25
N PHE A 213 5.92 -12.86 -4.92
CA PHE A 213 4.89 -12.44 -5.88
C PHE A 213 5.14 -11.07 -6.53
N PRO A 214 5.44 -9.99 -5.79
CA PRO A 214 5.69 -8.69 -6.39
C PRO A 214 7.00 -8.59 -7.20
N PHE A 215 7.98 -9.47 -6.95
CA PHE A 215 9.23 -9.52 -7.73
C PHE A 215 9.03 -9.84 -9.22
N ARG A 216 7.85 -10.34 -9.59
CA ARG A 216 7.46 -10.49 -11.00
C ARG A 216 7.34 -9.13 -11.71
N TRP A 217 6.91 -8.11 -10.99
CA TRP A 217 6.51 -6.83 -11.55
C TRP A 217 7.48 -5.72 -11.19
N PHE A 218 8.08 -5.73 -10.01
CA PHE A 218 9.09 -4.74 -9.62
C PHE A 218 10.34 -5.43 -9.12
N ASN A 219 11.50 -4.81 -9.34
CA ASN A 219 12.67 -5.10 -8.52
C ASN A 219 12.47 -4.45 -7.16
N MET A 220 11.85 -5.18 -6.23
CA MET A 220 11.38 -4.65 -4.94
C MET A 220 12.48 -4.05 -4.06
N THR A 221 13.74 -4.41 -4.31
CA THR A 221 14.88 -3.96 -3.51
C THR A 221 15.59 -2.75 -4.10
N GLU A 222 15.48 -2.51 -5.41
CA GLU A 222 16.31 -1.53 -6.13
C GLU A 222 15.51 -0.53 -6.98
N ASP A 223 14.29 -0.88 -7.42
CA ASP A 223 13.48 0.03 -8.23
C ASP A 223 13.13 1.30 -7.45
N LYS A 224 13.48 2.46 -8.03
CA LYS A 224 13.17 3.78 -7.46
C LYS A 224 11.68 4.09 -7.34
N ALA A 225 10.85 3.36 -8.08
CA ALA A 225 9.39 3.47 -8.01
C ALA A 225 8.80 2.70 -6.82
N VAL A 226 9.60 1.93 -6.07
CA VAL A 226 9.15 1.16 -4.91
C VAL A 226 9.64 1.84 -3.63
N LEU A 227 8.71 2.19 -2.75
CA LEU A 227 9.00 2.71 -1.41
C LEU A 227 8.45 1.74 -0.35
N ILE A 228 9.29 1.33 0.60
CA ILE A 228 8.90 0.37 1.64
C ILE A 228 9.20 0.95 3.01
N GLY A 229 8.20 0.96 3.90
CA GLY A 229 8.39 1.31 5.30
C GLY A 229 8.94 2.72 5.47
N ASP A 230 10.13 2.82 6.08
CA ASP A 230 10.76 4.10 6.39
C ASP A 230 10.96 4.99 5.16
N GLU A 231 11.36 4.43 4.02
CA GLU A 231 11.49 5.19 2.77
C GLU A 231 10.21 5.94 2.41
N PHE A 232 9.05 5.29 2.56
CA PHE A 232 7.76 5.91 2.26
C PHE A 232 7.39 6.95 3.31
N TRP A 233 7.37 6.55 4.58
CA TRP A 233 6.89 7.42 5.66
C TRP A 233 7.77 8.66 5.86
N ASP A 234 9.08 8.51 5.71
CA ASP A 234 10.00 9.63 5.80
C ASP A 234 9.97 10.51 4.55
N PHE A 235 9.63 9.96 3.38
CA PHE A 235 9.38 10.76 2.17
C PHE A 235 8.17 11.67 2.35
N ILE A 236 7.04 11.13 2.82
CA ILE A 236 5.78 11.91 2.89
C ILE A 236 5.68 12.78 4.15
N GLY A 237 6.23 12.33 5.28
CA GLY A 237 6.11 13.03 6.58
C GLY A 237 7.36 13.78 7.01
N GLY A 238 8.49 13.56 6.33
CA GLY A 238 9.81 14.03 6.72
C GLY A 238 10.57 13.03 7.59
N LYS A 239 11.89 13.19 7.67
CA LYS A 239 12.81 12.26 8.34
C LYS A 239 12.39 11.92 9.78
N GLY A 240 12.37 10.62 10.10
CA GLY A 240 12.00 10.11 11.42
C GLY A 240 10.51 9.92 11.65
N THR A 241 9.68 10.15 10.64
CA THR A 241 8.23 9.92 10.70
C THR A 241 7.92 8.46 10.95
N TYR A 242 8.64 7.53 10.32
CA TYR A 242 8.40 6.10 10.55
C TYR A 242 8.62 5.69 12.01
N GLN A 243 9.67 6.22 12.64
CA GLN A 243 9.97 5.88 14.04
C GLN A 243 8.97 6.50 15.01
N LEU A 244 8.46 7.68 14.68
CA LEU A 244 7.33 8.26 15.40
C LEU A 244 6.10 7.34 15.32
N PHE A 245 5.73 6.86 14.14
CA PHE A 245 4.63 5.90 13.96
C PHE A 245 4.78 4.66 14.85
N ILE A 246 5.93 4.00 14.78
CA ILE A 246 6.20 2.79 15.57
C ILE A 246 6.11 3.08 17.08
N SER A 247 6.65 4.21 17.52
CA SER A 247 6.63 4.60 18.93
C SER A 247 5.21 4.81 19.47
N GLU A 248 4.33 5.45 18.69
CA GLU A 248 2.96 5.72 19.09
C GLU A 248 2.08 4.47 19.07
N ILE A 249 2.25 3.61 18.05
CA ILE A 249 1.56 2.32 18.00
C ILE A 249 1.97 1.43 19.18
N ASN A 250 3.25 1.42 19.56
CA ASN A 250 3.73 0.65 20.70
C ASN A 250 3.17 1.14 22.05
N LYS A 251 2.92 2.45 22.19
CA LYS A 251 2.27 3.00 23.39
C LYS A 251 0.81 2.55 23.46
N LEU A 252 0.06 2.74 22.38
CA LEU A 252 -1.35 2.34 22.29
C LEU A 252 -1.55 0.83 22.42
N GLY A 253 -0.63 0.04 21.86
CA GLY A 253 -0.74 -1.41 21.82
C GLY A 253 -0.73 -2.05 23.20
N LYS A 254 -0.19 -1.39 24.25
CA LYS A 254 -0.21 -1.92 25.61
C LYS A 254 -1.64 -2.09 26.12
N ASP A 255 -2.44 -1.03 26.03
CA ASP A 255 -3.81 -1.01 26.54
C ASP A 255 -4.70 -1.98 25.75
N TYR A 256 -4.60 -1.98 24.41
CA TYR A 256 -5.41 -2.88 23.59
C TYR A 256 -5.05 -4.35 23.76
N ARG A 257 -3.77 -4.69 24.01
CA ARG A 257 -3.40 -6.07 24.31
C ARG A 257 -4.09 -6.56 25.57
N GLU A 258 -4.09 -5.77 26.63
CA GLU A 258 -4.80 -6.13 27.86
C GLU A 258 -6.30 -6.34 27.61
N ARG A 259 -6.93 -5.44 26.86
CA ARG A 259 -8.35 -5.57 26.50
C ARG A 259 -8.63 -6.84 25.71
N ILE A 260 -7.87 -7.12 24.65
CA ILE A 260 -8.03 -8.32 23.81
C ILE A 260 -7.87 -9.62 24.62
N TYR A 261 -7.05 -9.62 25.68
CA TYR A 261 -6.89 -10.79 26.54
C TYR A 261 -8.02 -10.95 27.58
N LYS A 262 -8.65 -9.86 28.00
CA LYS A 262 -9.65 -9.83 29.10
C LYS A 262 -11.09 -9.88 28.61
N GLU A 263 -11.39 -9.16 27.53
CA GLU A 263 -12.73 -8.99 26.92
C GLU A 263 -12.95 -10.03 25.82
#